data_AF-A0A838UGU4-F1
#
_entry.id   AF-A0A838UGU4-F1
#
_cell.length_a   1.000
_cell.length_b   1.000
_cell.length_c   1.000
_cell.angle_alpha   90.00
_cell.angle_beta   90.00
_cell.angle_gamma   90.00
#
_symmetry.space_group_name_H-M   'P 1'
#
loop_
_entity.id
_entity.type
_entity.pdbx_description
1 polymer ?
#
loop_
_entity_poly.entity_id
_entity_poly.type
_entity_poly.pdbx_seq_one_letter_code
_entity_poly.pdbx_strand_id
1 'polypeptide(L)'
;MSKIHWSNAVDGDFGDAGNWSAGTVPGRNDGAILSADGGARYTVTASANEIIGRLSIARGDALSIAGGSFTIRRGVDLAKRSTIAVSGGSTLRLRGSNSGYSAYFNESVISVGDGSKAILKSADVVQCLLRSAGSGKFIVKGQCYVYTQIKGTTAIRVGAGLSGFFDLQGVTRLAKAGGAELIVGVSSNAGSVTLHEGDGIVGYAGQPNPFLRNERTGVIAGAGQIGAGDIPGGKLFLLNDGVIDARGRGLLTIDTGGRAMVNNGIIEATDRGRGKIESRVRNFGVLKAAGGDLLVNRPVFGTGSAVIDGGTLAFGSTFSQDVAFTGSAGVLKLARSQDYAGTVSGFSKTGGTSLDLLDIGFTGAGEASFSGNHNSGVLTVTDGTHTAHIALTGDYIGVTFVASSDGHGGVNIVDTSAPALAPAHALIAAMAAMPAAGGATATAANDAHAQPWRPMLAAAGHAHFA
;
A
#
# COMPACT_ATOMS: atom_id res chain seq x y z
N MET A 1 -13.30 -26.67 33.34
CA MET A 1 -12.48 -25.45 33.53
C MET A 1 -12.85 -24.91 34.88
N SER A 2 -11.91 -24.88 35.81
CA SER A 2 -12.13 -24.29 37.13
C SER A 2 -12.29 -22.79 36.97
N LYS A 3 -13.28 -22.21 37.66
CA LYS A 3 -13.49 -20.76 37.71
C LYS A 3 -12.81 -20.25 38.98
N ILE A 4 -11.78 -19.44 38.82
CA ILE A 4 -10.97 -18.93 39.92
C ILE A 4 -11.16 -17.42 39.96
N HIS A 5 -11.72 -16.93 41.06
CA HIS A 5 -12.09 -15.53 41.22
C HIS A 5 -10.97 -14.75 41.89
N TRP A 6 -10.78 -13.51 41.46
CA TRP A 6 -10.00 -12.54 42.21
C TRP A 6 -10.69 -12.30 43.56
N SER A 7 -9.96 -12.47 44.65
CA SER A 7 -10.55 -12.59 46.00
C SER A 7 -11.05 -11.26 46.56
N ASN A 8 -10.40 -10.14 46.24
CA ASN A 8 -10.67 -8.83 46.85
C ASN A 8 -10.66 -7.73 45.79
N ALA A 9 -11.54 -6.73 45.90
CA ALA A 9 -11.61 -5.60 44.96
C ALA A 9 -10.49 -4.58 45.18
N VAL A 10 -9.25 -5.04 45.09
CA VAL A 10 -8.00 -4.27 45.29
C VAL A 10 -7.03 -4.56 44.16
N ASP A 11 -6.18 -3.57 43.88
CA ASP A 11 -5.05 -3.75 42.97
C ASP A 11 -4.12 -4.85 43.49
N GLY A 12 -3.53 -5.63 42.60
CA GLY A 12 -2.60 -6.68 43.01
C GLY A 12 -1.94 -7.41 41.87
N ASP A 13 -0.98 -8.27 42.22
CA ASP A 13 -0.20 -9.05 41.28
C ASP A 13 -0.96 -10.33 40.87
N PHE A 14 -1.14 -10.52 39.56
CA PHE A 14 -1.76 -11.71 38.98
C PHE A 14 -1.07 -13.00 39.45
N GLY A 15 0.27 -12.94 39.59
CA GLY A 15 1.11 -14.08 39.96
C GLY A 15 1.07 -14.46 41.44
N ASP A 16 0.37 -13.70 42.29
CA ASP A 16 0.24 -14.00 43.71
C ASP A 16 -0.98 -14.91 43.97
N ALA A 17 -0.70 -16.14 44.40
CA ALA A 17 -1.71 -17.15 44.70
C ALA A 17 -2.69 -16.73 45.82
N GLY A 18 -2.27 -15.86 46.73
CA GLY A 18 -3.10 -15.34 47.83
C GLY A 18 -4.25 -14.44 47.36
N ASN A 19 -4.13 -13.87 46.16
CA ASN A 19 -5.16 -13.01 45.58
C ASN A 19 -6.27 -13.78 44.86
N TRP A 20 -6.20 -15.11 44.82
CA TRP A 20 -7.14 -15.96 44.10
C TRP A 20 -7.96 -16.85 45.05
N SER A 21 -9.24 -17.03 44.73
CA SER A 21 -10.20 -17.78 45.56
C SER A 21 -9.84 -19.25 45.77
N ALA A 22 -8.97 -19.80 44.91
CA ALA A 22 -8.48 -21.18 44.99
C ALA A 22 -7.13 -21.29 45.73
N GLY A 23 -6.59 -20.19 46.26
CA GLY A 23 -5.24 -20.15 46.84
C GLY A 23 -4.14 -20.53 45.85
N THR A 24 -4.43 -20.44 44.55
CA THR A 24 -3.57 -20.85 43.43
C THR A 24 -3.79 -19.90 42.25
N VAL A 25 -2.71 -19.57 41.53
CA VAL A 25 -2.77 -18.75 40.32
C VAL A 25 -3.46 -19.54 39.20
N PRO A 26 -4.44 -18.96 38.47
CA PRO A 26 -5.11 -19.64 37.36
C PRO A 26 -4.13 -20.09 36.28
N GLY A 27 -4.20 -21.37 35.89
CA GLY A 27 -3.35 -21.96 34.87
C GLY A 27 -4.03 -22.12 33.52
N ARG A 28 -3.32 -22.78 32.58
CA ARG A 28 -3.70 -22.92 31.15
C ARG A 28 -5.09 -23.52 30.88
N ASN A 29 -5.71 -24.14 31.88
CA ASN A 29 -7.00 -24.80 31.79
C ASN A 29 -8.09 -24.13 32.64
N ASP A 30 -7.76 -23.04 33.32
CA ASP A 30 -8.61 -22.36 34.28
C ASP A 30 -9.18 -21.05 33.72
N GLY A 31 -10.30 -20.61 34.29
CA GLY A 31 -10.90 -19.32 34.03
C GLY A 31 -10.51 -18.34 35.13
N ALA A 32 -9.75 -17.31 34.78
CA ALA A 32 -9.46 -16.18 35.64
C ALA A 32 -10.64 -15.20 35.60
N ILE A 33 -11.27 -14.94 36.74
CA ILE A 33 -12.44 -14.06 36.84
C ILE A 33 -12.09 -12.86 37.72
N LEU A 34 -11.89 -11.71 37.08
CA LEU A 34 -11.76 -10.41 37.72
C LEU A 34 -13.16 -9.86 37.94
N SER A 35 -13.79 -10.24 39.06
CA SER A 35 -15.11 -9.79 39.47
C SER A 35 -15.24 -9.82 40.99
N ALA A 36 -14.26 -9.26 41.70
CA ALA A 36 -14.32 -9.21 43.16
C ALA A 36 -15.45 -8.27 43.62
N ASP A 37 -16.21 -8.71 44.63
CA ASP A 37 -17.25 -7.89 45.25
C ASP A 37 -16.61 -6.80 46.14
N GLY A 38 -17.13 -5.57 46.07
CA GLY A 38 -16.57 -4.44 46.83
C GLY A 38 -16.84 -3.06 46.23
N GLY A 39 -17.37 -2.99 45.00
CA GLY A 39 -17.82 -1.74 44.36
C GLY A 39 -16.72 -0.79 43.88
N ALA A 40 -15.50 -0.88 44.44
CA ALA A 40 -14.32 -0.20 43.95
C ALA A 40 -13.74 -0.90 42.71
N ARG A 41 -13.28 -0.12 41.73
CA ARG A 41 -12.58 -0.63 40.55
C ARG A 41 -11.13 -0.91 40.93
N TYR A 42 -10.57 -1.96 40.36
CA TYR A 42 -9.19 -2.36 40.61
C TYR A 42 -8.48 -2.79 39.32
N THR A 43 -7.16 -2.83 39.40
CA THR A 43 -6.24 -3.26 38.35
C THR A 43 -5.44 -4.46 38.84
N VAL A 44 -5.65 -5.60 38.20
CA VAL A 44 -4.77 -6.76 38.36
C VAL A 44 -3.59 -6.61 37.41
N THR A 45 -2.36 -6.73 37.91
CA THR A 45 -1.15 -6.54 37.12
C THR A 45 -0.45 -7.87 36.89
N ALA A 46 -0.24 -8.26 35.64
CA ALA A 46 0.61 -9.37 35.25
C ALA A 46 1.98 -8.85 34.82
N SER A 47 3.01 -9.22 35.58
CA SER A 47 4.41 -8.80 35.34
C SER A 47 5.29 -9.90 34.75
N ALA A 48 4.76 -11.12 34.61
CA ALA A 48 5.47 -12.30 34.13
C ALA A 48 4.72 -13.00 32.99
N ASN A 49 5.25 -14.15 32.54
CA ASN A 49 4.58 -14.98 31.55
C ASN A 49 3.41 -15.72 32.17
N GLU A 50 2.21 -15.43 31.70
CA GLU A 50 0.99 -16.07 32.18
C GLU A 50 0.31 -16.85 31.05
N ILE A 51 -0.25 -18.01 31.38
CA ILE A 51 -1.05 -18.80 30.44
C ILE A 51 -2.32 -19.26 31.14
N ILE A 52 -3.46 -18.75 30.68
CA ILE A 52 -4.78 -19.10 31.21
C ILE A 52 -5.69 -19.71 30.16
N GLY A 53 -6.70 -20.44 30.63
CA GLY A 53 -7.79 -20.93 29.80
C GLY A 53 -8.68 -19.79 29.31
N ARG A 54 -9.37 -19.11 30.23
CA ARG A 54 -10.34 -18.04 29.93
C ARG A 54 -10.11 -16.83 30.85
N LEU A 55 -10.42 -15.64 30.36
CA LEU A 55 -10.44 -14.41 31.17
C LEU A 55 -11.85 -13.81 31.20
N SER A 56 -12.30 -13.37 32.37
CA SER A 56 -13.51 -12.57 32.53
C SER A 56 -13.15 -11.32 33.32
N ILE A 57 -13.53 -10.13 32.86
CA ILE A 57 -13.34 -8.88 33.58
C ILE A 57 -14.68 -8.17 33.75
N ALA A 58 -15.03 -7.87 35.00
CA ALA A 58 -16.25 -7.19 35.38
C ALA A 58 -16.19 -5.69 35.06
N ARG A 59 -17.33 -5.02 35.23
CA ARG A 59 -17.58 -3.67 34.72
C ARG A 59 -16.63 -2.64 35.36
N GLY A 60 -15.70 -2.12 34.58
CA GLY A 60 -14.78 -1.05 35.02
C GLY A 60 -13.49 -1.56 35.66
N ASP A 61 -13.35 -2.87 35.85
CA ASP A 61 -12.12 -3.48 36.34
C ASP A 61 -11.08 -3.61 35.22
N ALA A 62 -9.83 -3.81 35.61
CA ALA A 62 -8.70 -3.75 34.70
C ALA A 62 -7.73 -4.92 34.85
N LEU A 63 -7.17 -5.36 33.72
CA LEU A 63 -5.95 -6.16 33.65
C LEU A 63 -4.83 -5.30 33.05
N SER A 64 -3.74 -5.11 33.76
CA SER A 64 -2.50 -4.52 33.24
C SER A 64 -1.49 -5.63 32.96
N ILE A 65 -0.98 -5.72 31.74
CA ILE A 65 0.09 -6.64 31.35
C ILE A 65 1.33 -5.77 31.22
N ALA A 66 2.12 -5.71 32.28
CA ALA A 66 3.27 -4.81 32.40
C ALA A 66 4.61 -5.50 32.11
N GLY A 67 4.62 -6.84 32.01
CA GLY A 67 5.80 -7.63 31.70
C GLY A 67 5.45 -8.98 31.10
N GLY A 68 6.42 -9.59 30.40
CA GLY A 68 6.27 -10.94 29.84
C GLY A 68 5.17 -11.08 28.78
N SER A 69 4.63 -12.28 28.66
CA SER A 69 3.57 -12.66 27.72
C SER A 69 2.37 -13.24 28.44
N PHE A 70 1.21 -12.60 28.31
CA PHE A 70 -0.06 -13.07 28.85
C PHE A 70 -0.88 -13.79 27.76
N THR A 71 -1.09 -15.10 27.90
CA THR A 71 -1.74 -15.94 26.88
C THR A 71 -3.10 -16.45 27.36
N ILE A 72 -4.14 -16.15 26.59
CA ILE A 72 -5.52 -16.61 26.83
C ILE A 72 -5.87 -17.64 25.76
N ARG A 73 -6.22 -18.85 26.17
CA ARG A 73 -6.29 -20.03 25.28
C ARG A 73 -7.68 -20.39 24.75
N ARG A 74 -8.74 -19.96 25.42
CA ARG A 74 -10.11 -20.46 25.18
C ARG A 74 -11.17 -19.37 25.18
N GLY A 75 -10.95 -18.20 25.78
CA GLY A 75 -11.87 -17.07 25.59
C GLY A 75 -11.64 -15.89 26.51
N VAL A 76 -12.25 -14.76 26.16
CA VAL A 76 -12.23 -13.52 26.95
C VAL A 76 -13.61 -12.90 26.99
N ASP A 77 -14.09 -12.50 28.17
CA ASP A 77 -15.35 -11.77 28.35
C ASP A 77 -15.07 -10.47 29.12
N LEU A 78 -15.17 -9.34 28.42
CA LEU A 78 -14.94 -8.01 28.99
C LEU A 78 -16.26 -7.27 29.11
N ALA A 79 -16.63 -6.91 30.34
CA ALA A 79 -17.82 -6.12 30.62
C ALA A 79 -17.61 -4.62 30.34
N LYS A 80 -18.71 -3.85 30.40
CA LYS A 80 -18.74 -2.40 30.15
C LYS A 80 -17.65 -1.63 30.89
N ARG A 81 -16.86 -0.82 30.16
CA ARG A 81 -15.76 0.00 30.68
C ARG A 81 -14.58 -0.76 31.30
N SER A 82 -14.54 -2.09 31.23
CA SER A 82 -13.35 -2.85 31.63
C SER A 82 -12.18 -2.57 30.70
N THR A 83 -10.96 -2.74 31.20
CA THR A 83 -9.75 -2.47 30.42
C THR A 83 -8.78 -3.65 30.45
N ILE A 84 -8.09 -3.86 29.32
CA ILE A 84 -6.79 -4.54 29.31
C ILE A 84 -5.77 -3.52 28.84
N ALA A 85 -4.74 -3.26 29.64
CA ALA A 85 -3.57 -2.49 29.25
C ALA A 85 -2.41 -3.43 28.99
N VAL A 86 -1.65 -3.21 27.93
CA VAL A 86 -0.43 -3.97 27.60
C VAL A 86 0.68 -2.94 27.48
N SER A 87 1.72 -3.02 28.29
CA SER A 87 2.80 -2.02 28.36
C SER A 87 4.16 -2.68 28.61
N GLY A 88 5.24 -1.90 28.60
CA GLY A 88 6.57 -2.38 28.97
C GLY A 88 7.20 -3.39 28.00
N GLY A 89 6.82 -3.35 26.72
CA GLY A 89 7.28 -4.33 25.72
C GLY A 89 6.61 -5.70 25.86
N SER A 90 5.58 -5.82 26.71
CA SER A 90 4.89 -7.08 26.99
C SER A 90 4.00 -7.50 25.82
N THR A 91 3.47 -8.73 25.90
CA THR A 91 2.58 -9.26 24.86
C THR A 91 1.30 -9.87 25.42
N LEU A 92 0.14 -9.39 24.96
CA LEU A 92 -1.12 -10.11 25.07
C LEU A 92 -1.26 -11.09 23.89
N ARG A 93 -1.57 -12.35 24.16
CA ARG A 93 -1.85 -13.38 23.15
C ARG A 93 -3.24 -13.95 23.35
N LEU A 94 -4.16 -13.65 22.44
CA LEU A 94 -5.48 -14.27 22.34
C LEU A 94 -5.39 -15.40 21.31
N ARG A 95 -5.30 -16.66 21.76
CA ARG A 95 -5.07 -17.83 20.89
C ARG A 95 -6.07 -18.95 21.15
N GLY A 96 -6.78 -19.42 20.13
CA GLY A 96 -7.54 -20.68 20.20
C GLY A 96 -6.67 -21.87 19.79
N SER A 97 -6.64 -22.95 20.57
CA SER A 97 -6.14 -24.25 20.09
C SER A 97 -7.31 -25.03 19.50
N ASN A 98 -7.59 -24.80 18.21
CA ASN A 98 -8.52 -25.55 17.34
C ASN A 98 -9.94 -25.75 17.92
N SER A 99 -10.88 -24.90 17.49
CA SER A 99 -12.29 -24.79 17.89
C SER A 99 -12.59 -24.24 19.31
N GLY A 100 -13.58 -23.34 19.40
CA GLY A 100 -14.19 -22.91 20.68
C GLY A 100 -13.66 -21.63 21.35
N TYR A 101 -12.83 -20.82 20.68
CA TYR A 101 -12.40 -19.52 21.25
C TYR A 101 -13.49 -18.45 21.11
N SER A 102 -13.99 -17.89 22.22
CA SER A 102 -14.96 -16.79 22.24
C SER A 102 -14.36 -15.51 22.84
N ALA A 103 -14.46 -14.38 22.14
CA ALA A 103 -14.12 -13.06 22.67
C ALA A 103 -15.34 -12.15 22.65
N TYR A 104 -15.75 -11.64 23.81
CA TYR A 104 -16.83 -10.68 23.98
C TYR A 104 -16.30 -9.39 24.60
N PHE A 105 -16.54 -8.26 23.94
CA PHE A 105 -16.08 -6.94 24.35
C PHE A 105 -17.29 -6.00 24.44
N ASN A 106 -17.80 -5.74 25.63
CA ASN A 106 -18.92 -4.82 25.81
C ASN A 106 -18.37 -3.47 26.28
N GLU A 107 -18.31 -2.43 25.44
CA GLU A 107 -17.79 -1.09 25.81
C GLU A 107 -16.44 -1.12 26.57
N SER A 108 -15.64 -2.17 26.37
CA SER A 108 -14.35 -2.38 27.01
C SER A 108 -13.23 -1.82 26.14
N VAL A 109 -12.06 -1.64 26.72
CA VAL A 109 -10.89 -1.10 26.02
C VAL A 109 -9.73 -2.07 26.14
N ILE A 110 -9.13 -2.46 25.02
CA ILE A 110 -7.77 -3.01 25.03
C ILE A 110 -6.85 -1.89 24.56
N SER A 111 -5.86 -1.55 25.38
CA SER A 111 -4.84 -0.56 25.08
C SER A 111 -3.48 -1.24 25.02
N VAL A 112 -2.73 -1.00 23.96
CA VAL A 112 -1.36 -1.51 23.80
C VAL A 112 -0.43 -0.31 23.75
N GLY A 113 0.56 -0.27 24.64
CA GLY A 113 1.57 0.77 24.74
C GLY A 113 2.80 0.48 23.88
N ASP A 114 3.67 1.48 23.76
CA ASP A 114 4.87 1.43 22.91
C ASP A 114 5.71 0.17 23.15
N GLY A 115 6.19 -0.42 22.05
CA GLY A 115 6.98 -1.67 22.05
C GLY A 115 6.19 -2.94 22.43
N SER A 116 4.96 -2.79 22.90
CA SER A 116 4.12 -3.90 23.38
C SER A 116 3.24 -4.43 22.25
N LYS A 117 2.69 -5.65 22.41
CA LYS A 117 1.98 -6.35 21.31
C LYS A 117 0.67 -6.95 21.80
N ALA A 118 -0.38 -6.87 20.98
CA ALA A 118 -1.57 -7.70 21.14
C ALA A 118 -1.75 -8.58 19.91
N ILE A 119 -1.55 -9.88 20.10
CA ILE A 119 -1.63 -10.89 19.04
C ILE A 119 -2.97 -11.61 19.15
N LEU A 120 -3.83 -11.47 18.14
CA LEU A 120 -5.07 -12.22 18.01
C LEU A 120 -4.87 -13.28 16.91
N LYS A 121 -4.79 -14.57 17.26
CA LYS A 121 -4.63 -15.68 16.29
C LYS A 121 -5.71 -16.73 16.48
N SER A 122 -6.46 -17.07 15.43
CA SER A 122 -7.23 -18.33 15.37
C SER A 122 -7.47 -18.74 13.91
N ALA A 123 -7.30 -20.03 13.61
CA ALA A 123 -7.58 -20.62 12.30
C ALA A 123 -9.10 -20.79 12.04
N ASP A 124 -9.93 -20.72 13.07
CA ASP A 124 -11.39 -20.86 13.00
C ASP A 124 -12.07 -19.62 13.61
N VAL A 125 -11.78 -18.43 13.10
CA VAL A 125 -12.56 -17.22 13.43
C VAL A 125 -13.87 -17.25 12.63
N VAL A 126 -14.76 -18.15 13.01
CA VAL A 126 -16.19 -18.01 12.74
C VAL A 126 -16.77 -17.36 14.00
N GLN A 127 -17.06 -16.06 13.91
CA GLN A 127 -17.68 -15.22 14.95
C GLN A 127 -16.77 -14.72 16.11
N CYS A 128 -15.58 -14.18 15.84
CA CYS A 128 -15.12 -13.05 16.66
C CYS A 128 -15.85 -11.79 16.18
N LEU A 129 -17.03 -11.60 16.76
CA LEU A 129 -17.76 -10.37 16.70
C LEU A 129 -17.15 -9.44 17.75
N LEU A 130 -16.21 -8.58 17.36
CA LEU A 130 -15.79 -7.47 18.23
C LEU A 130 -16.95 -6.43 18.26
N ARG A 131 -18.06 -6.78 18.92
CA ARG A 131 -19.24 -5.93 19.05
C ARG A 131 -18.96 -4.80 20.04
N SER A 132 -18.32 -3.73 19.58
CA SER A 132 -18.35 -2.46 20.32
C SER A 132 -19.78 -1.91 20.29
N ALA A 133 -20.55 -2.11 21.36
CA ALA A 133 -21.69 -1.23 21.62
C ALA A 133 -21.13 0.15 22.01
N GLY A 134 -21.72 1.24 21.52
CA GLY A 134 -21.26 2.60 21.86
C GLY A 134 -19.80 2.91 21.46
N SER A 135 -19.10 3.70 22.28
CA SER A 135 -17.78 4.28 22.02
C SER A 135 -16.58 3.39 22.39
N GLY A 136 -16.74 2.06 22.43
CA GLY A 136 -15.65 1.10 22.67
C GLY A 136 -14.51 1.26 21.65
N LYS A 137 -13.25 1.19 22.10
CA LYS A 137 -12.06 1.45 21.28
C LYS A 137 -11.02 0.36 21.47
N PHE A 138 -10.50 -0.17 20.37
CA PHE A 138 -9.24 -0.89 20.36
C PHE A 138 -8.13 0.14 20.13
N ILE A 139 -7.38 0.47 21.17
CA ILE A 139 -6.39 1.54 21.16
C ILE A 139 -5.00 0.93 21.01
N VAL A 140 -4.40 1.14 19.84
CA VAL A 140 -2.99 0.86 19.61
C VAL A 140 -2.21 2.15 19.89
N LYS A 141 -1.29 2.13 20.84
CA LYS A 141 -0.31 3.19 21.09
C LYS A 141 1.08 2.68 20.72
N GLY A 142 1.81 3.46 19.93
CA GLY A 142 3.15 3.12 19.45
C GLY A 142 3.18 2.12 18.30
N GLN A 143 4.39 1.69 17.92
CA GLN A 143 4.57 0.62 16.93
C GLN A 143 4.13 -0.71 17.51
N CYS A 144 2.99 -1.23 17.07
CA CYS A 144 2.38 -2.49 17.51
C CYS A 144 1.87 -3.25 16.28
N TYR A 145 1.82 -4.58 16.35
CA TYR A 145 1.42 -5.46 15.25
C TYR A 145 0.13 -6.17 15.64
N VAL A 146 -0.98 -5.85 14.97
CA VAL A 146 -2.31 -6.37 15.28
C VAL A 146 -2.82 -7.20 14.12
N TYR A 147 -2.74 -8.52 14.26
CA TYR A 147 -3.30 -9.47 13.30
C TYR A 147 -4.79 -9.66 13.60
N THR A 148 -5.67 -9.33 12.65
CA THR A 148 -7.12 -9.53 12.83
C THR A 148 -7.77 -10.16 11.61
N GLN A 149 -8.53 -11.24 11.81
CA GLN A 149 -9.54 -11.71 10.86
C GLN A 149 -10.91 -11.33 11.43
N ILE A 150 -11.36 -10.11 11.18
CA ILE A 150 -12.64 -9.64 11.73
C ILE A 150 -13.79 -10.23 10.91
N LYS A 151 -14.77 -10.84 11.58
CA LYS A 151 -16.09 -11.16 11.02
C LYS A 151 -17.15 -10.57 11.95
N GLY A 152 -17.65 -9.37 11.65
CA GLY A 152 -18.68 -8.69 12.44
C GLY A 152 -18.57 -7.17 12.47
N THR A 153 -19.49 -6.49 13.18
CA THR A 153 -19.50 -5.03 13.36
C THR A 153 -18.44 -4.61 14.36
N THR A 154 -17.36 -3.98 13.89
CA THR A 154 -16.34 -3.33 14.72
C THR A 154 -15.86 -2.07 14.02
N ALA A 155 -15.77 -0.95 14.71
CA ALA A 155 -14.96 0.16 14.25
C ALA A 155 -13.58 0.02 14.89
N ILE A 156 -12.55 -0.31 14.10
CA ILE A 156 -11.18 -0.05 14.53
C ILE A 156 -10.95 1.43 14.24
N ARG A 157 -10.73 2.21 15.30
CA ARG A 157 -10.38 3.63 15.22
C ARG A 157 -9.01 3.83 15.85
N VAL A 158 -8.05 4.33 15.08
CA VAL A 158 -6.80 4.87 15.61
C VAL A 158 -7.10 6.28 16.11
N GLY A 159 -7.16 6.46 17.44
CA GLY A 159 -7.65 7.70 18.05
C GLY A 159 -6.63 8.85 18.05
N ALA A 160 -7.09 10.06 18.41
CA ALA A 160 -6.23 11.22 18.64
C ALA A 160 -5.20 10.95 19.76
N GLY A 161 -3.97 11.42 19.57
CA GLY A 161 -2.79 11.23 20.43
C GLY A 161 -1.97 9.96 20.15
N LEU A 162 -2.23 9.23 19.05
CA LEU A 162 -1.75 7.85 18.88
C LEU A 162 -1.17 7.59 17.49
N SER A 163 0.04 7.05 17.43
CA SER A 163 0.52 6.25 16.29
C SER A 163 0.15 4.78 16.52
N GLY A 164 -0.32 4.10 15.48
CA GLY A 164 -0.64 2.68 15.52
C GLY A 164 -0.40 2.05 14.16
N PHE A 165 0.23 0.88 14.18
CA PHE A 165 0.48 0.06 13.00
C PHE A 165 -0.45 -1.16 13.04
N PHE A 166 -1.04 -1.49 11.90
CA PHE A 166 -1.81 -2.72 11.72
C PHE A 166 -1.13 -3.52 10.62
N ASP A 167 -0.67 -4.71 10.99
CA ASP A 167 -0.15 -5.68 10.06
C ASP A 167 -1.26 -6.68 9.79
N LEU A 168 -1.97 -6.55 8.67
CA LEU A 168 -2.96 -7.54 8.35
C LEU A 168 -2.24 -8.81 7.89
N GLN A 169 -2.83 -9.97 8.18
CA GLN A 169 -2.47 -11.26 7.59
C GLN A 169 -3.80 -11.96 7.34
N GLY A 170 -4.09 -12.26 6.08
CA GLY A 170 -5.39 -12.73 5.61
C GLY A 170 -6.46 -11.63 5.50
N VAL A 171 -7.72 -12.06 5.43
CA VAL A 171 -8.84 -11.20 5.03
C VAL A 171 -9.63 -10.67 6.22
N THR A 172 -9.62 -9.36 6.42
CA THR A 172 -10.51 -8.59 7.30
C THR A 172 -11.85 -8.33 6.62
N ARG A 173 -12.97 -8.75 7.22
CA ARG A 173 -14.33 -8.54 6.68
C ARG A 173 -15.14 -7.55 7.53
N LEU A 174 -15.65 -6.49 6.91
CA LEU A 174 -16.50 -5.48 7.54
C LEU A 174 -18.00 -5.85 7.41
N ALA A 175 -18.74 -6.04 8.52
CA ALA A 175 -20.17 -6.42 8.52
C ALA A 175 -21.05 -5.50 9.41
N LYS A 176 -22.37 -5.37 9.13
CA LYS A 176 -23.34 -4.52 9.88
C LYS A 176 -24.40 -5.42 10.58
N ALA A 177 -24.86 -5.16 11.82
CA ALA A 177 -25.92 -4.22 12.21
C ALA A 177 -25.37 -2.88 12.75
N GLY A 178 -25.94 -1.73 12.38
CA GLY A 178 -25.45 -0.39 12.79
C GLY A 178 -24.59 0.44 11.79
N GLY A 179 -23.55 -0.09 11.14
CA GLY A 179 -22.72 0.65 10.15
C GLY A 179 -21.23 0.48 10.38
N ALA A 180 -20.63 -0.62 9.91
CA ALA A 180 -19.21 -0.86 10.10
C ALA A 180 -18.35 0.12 9.29
N GLU A 181 -17.38 0.73 9.97
CA GLU A 181 -16.42 1.68 9.43
C GLU A 181 -15.02 1.34 9.97
N LEU A 182 -14.06 1.11 9.07
CA LEU A 182 -12.63 1.08 9.41
C LEU A 182 -12.05 2.46 9.14
N ILE A 183 -11.45 3.10 10.15
CA ILE A 183 -10.79 4.41 10.02
C ILE A 183 -9.29 4.25 10.23
N VAL A 184 -8.50 4.69 9.25
CA VAL A 184 -7.03 4.68 9.29
C VAL A 184 -6.52 6.12 9.39
N GLY A 185 -5.80 6.44 10.46
CA GLY A 185 -5.36 7.82 10.78
C GLY A 185 -6.50 8.72 11.27
N VAL A 186 -6.15 9.89 11.81
CA VAL A 186 -7.08 11.00 12.15
C VAL A 186 -6.30 12.34 12.17
N SER A 187 -7.00 13.47 12.08
CA SER A 187 -6.45 14.84 11.92
C SER A 187 -5.30 15.26 12.87
N SER A 188 -5.08 14.57 13.98
CA SER A 188 -4.02 14.88 14.94
C SER A 188 -2.83 13.91 14.93
N ASN A 189 -2.93 12.69 14.36
CA ASN A 189 -1.86 11.68 14.41
C ASN A 189 -1.93 10.66 13.26
N ALA A 190 -0.77 10.13 12.85
CA ALA A 190 -0.65 9.15 11.78
C ALA A 190 -1.07 7.74 12.20
N GLY A 191 -1.80 7.05 11.33
CA GLY A 191 -2.12 5.62 11.47
C GLY A 191 -1.65 4.86 10.23
N SER A 192 -1.20 3.61 10.39
CA SER A 192 -0.76 2.82 9.24
C SER A 192 -1.38 1.42 9.25
N VAL A 193 -1.81 0.97 8.08
CA VAL A 193 -2.18 -0.42 7.78
C VAL A 193 -1.21 -0.93 6.72
N THR A 194 -0.54 -2.05 6.96
CA THR A 194 0.20 -2.79 5.92
C THR A 194 -0.56 -4.06 5.57
N LEU A 195 -0.71 -4.26 4.27
CA LEU A 195 -1.29 -5.44 3.66
C LEU A 195 -0.19 -6.22 2.94
N HIS A 196 -0.24 -7.54 3.00
CA HIS A 196 0.64 -8.47 2.29
C HIS A 196 -0.12 -9.23 1.22
N GLU A 197 0.59 -10.02 0.44
CA GLU A 197 -0.04 -10.91 -0.52
C GLU A 197 -1.02 -11.88 0.17
N GLY A 198 -2.24 -11.95 -0.36
CA GLY A 198 -3.33 -12.75 0.22
C GLY A 198 -4.15 -12.03 1.29
N ASP A 199 -3.74 -10.83 1.72
CA ASP A 199 -4.50 -10.04 2.66
C ASP A 199 -5.69 -9.35 1.99
N GLY A 200 -6.69 -8.99 2.79
CA GLY A 200 -7.86 -8.30 2.29
C GLY A 200 -8.53 -7.38 3.30
N ILE A 201 -9.02 -6.22 2.87
CA ILE A 201 -10.04 -5.43 3.59
C ILE A 201 -11.30 -5.45 2.75
N VAL A 202 -12.28 -6.29 3.10
CA VAL A 202 -13.46 -6.53 2.23
C VAL A 202 -14.77 -6.22 2.94
N GLY A 203 -15.77 -5.77 2.17
CA GLY A 203 -17.15 -5.70 2.64
C GLY A 203 -17.78 -7.10 2.76
N TYR A 204 -18.62 -7.33 3.75
CA TYR A 204 -19.30 -8.61 3.94
C TYR A 204 -20.61 -8.70 3.16
N ALA A 205 -20.77 -9.74 2.34
CA ALA A 205 -21.96 -10.05 1.54
C ALA A 205 -23.31 -9.88 2.29
N GLY A 206 -24.31 -9.32 1.60
CA GLY A 206 -25.63 -8.98 2.15
C GLY A 206 -25.72 -7.71 3.01
N GLN A 207 -24.71 -6.84 3.06
CA GLN A 207 -24.71 -5.66 3.93
C GLN A 207 -24.72 -4.32 3.15
N PRO A 208 -25.56 -3.33 3.56
CA PRO A 208 -25.54 -2.02 2.94
C PRO A 208 -24.38 -1.16 3.48
N ASN A 209 -23.46 -0.80 2.58
CA ASN A 209 -22.46 0.26 2.73
C ASN A 209 -21.44 0.13 3.91
N PRO A 210 -20.58 -0.90 3.99
CA PRO A 210 -19.36 -0.82 4.80
C PRO A 210 -18.43 0.29 4.29
N PHE A 211 -17.81 1.04 5.21
CA PHE A 211 -16.91 2.16 4.90
C PHE A 211 -15.46 1.81 5.28
N LEU A 212 -14.52 2.08 4.37
CA LEU A 212 -13.11 2.24 4.67
C LEU A 212 -12.77 3.71 4.48
N ARG A 213 -12.39 4.38 5.56
CA ARG A 213 -11.92 5.76 5.54
C ARG A 213 -10.43 5.79 5.88
N ASN A 214 -9.62 6.21 4.93
CA ASN A 214 -8.22 6.52 5.19
C ASN A 214 -8.12 8.04 5.35
N GLU A 215 -8.03 8.52 6.58
CA GLU A 215 -7.96 9.95 6.89
C GLU A 215 -6.63 10.56 6.44
N ARG A 216 -6.52 11.89 6.46
CA ARG A 216 -5.36 12.64 5.94
C ARG A 216 -3.98 12.15 6.39
N THR A 217 -3.87 11.68 7.62
CA THR A 217 -2.62 11.18 8.21
C THR A 217 -2.47 9.65 8.12
N GLY A 218 -3.46 8.99 7.53
CA GLY A 218 -3.51 7.55 7.37
C GLY A 218 -2.69 7.07 6.19
N VAL A 219 -2.03 5.93 6.36
CA VAL A 219 -1.27 5.24 5.32
C VAL A 219 -1.75 3.79 5.22
N ILE A 220 -2.28 3.38 4.08
CA ILE A 220 -2.53 1.97 3.77
C ILE A 220 -1.50 1.54 2.73
N ALA A 221 -0.64 0.57 3.03
CA ALA A 221 0.47 0.23 2.16
C ALA A 221 0.61 -1.28 1.91
N GLY A 222 1.34 -1.65 0.85
CA GLY A 222 1.76 -3.02 0.57
C GLY A 222 1.01 -3.65 -0.61
N ALA A 223 0.58 -4.90 -0.46
CA ALA A 223 -0.05 -5.73 -1.49
C ALA A 223 -1.41 -6.29 -1.03
N GLY A 224 -2.05 -7.18 -1.78
CA GLY A 224 -3.32 -7.81 -1.40
C GLY A 224 -4.54 -7.08 -1.97
N GLN A 225 -5.63 -7.04 -1.21
CA GLN A 225 -6.94 -6.63 -1.74
C GLN A 225 -7.65 -5.61 -0.85
N ILE A 226 -8.20 -4.55 -1.44
CA ILE A 226 -9.16 -3.64 -0.81
C ILE A 226 -10.48 -3.75 -1.58
N GLY A 227 -11.58 -4.03 -0.86
CA GLY A 227 -12.87 -4.40 -1.45
C GLY A 227 -12.84 -5.80 -2.08
N ALA A 228 -13.96 -6.29 -2.60
CA ALA A 228 -14.06 -7.61 -3.21
C ALA A 228 -14.95 -7.61 -4.47
N GLY A 229 -15.09 -6.44 -5.08
CA GLY A 229 -15.89 -6.24 -6.28
C GLY A 229 -17.40 -6.30 -6.07
N ASP A 230 -18.10 -6.54 -7.18
CA ASP A 230 -19.56 -6.61 -7.26
C ASP A 230 -20.10 -7.96 -6.76
N ILE A 231 -19.63 -8.44 -5.61
CA ILE A 231 -20.29 -9.53 -4.90
C ILE A 231 -21.61 -9.03 -4.29
N PRO A 232 -22.72 -9.78 -4.39
CA PRO A 232 -24.00 -9.45 -3.76
C PRO A 232 -23.84 -9.05 -2.29
N GLY A 233 -23.95 -7.75 -2.04
CA GLY A 233 -23.83 -7.10 -0.74
C GLY A 233 -22.43 -7.07 -0.10
N GLY A 234 -21.33 -7.29 -0.84
CA GLY A 234 -19.95 -7.10 -0.36
C GLY A 234 -19.33 -5.75 -0.74
N LYS A 235 -20.16 -4.77 -1.09
CA LYS A 235 -19.78 -3.46 -1.62
C LYS A 235 -19.06 -2.63 -0.56
N LEU A 236 -17.77 -2.37 -0.72
CA LEU A 236 -17.01 -1.46 0.15
C LEU A 236 -17.12 -0.02 -0.38
N PHE A 237 -17.38 0.96 0.48
CA PHE A 237 -17.15 2.36 0.13
C PHE A 237 -15.80 2.81 0.67
N LEU A 238 -14.90 3.20 -0.23
CA LEU A 238 -13.59 3.74 0.10
C LEU A 238 -13.58 5.26 -0.04
N LEU A 239 -13.18 5.93 1.03
CA LEU A 239 -12.80 7.34 1.03
C LEU A 239 -11.33 7.46 1.46
N ASN A 240 -10.49 7.93 0.56
CA ASN A 240 -9.08 8.17 0.82
C ASN A 240 -8.78 9.67 0.91
N ASP A 241 -8.54 10.18 2.10
CA ASP A 241 -7.97 11.50 2.37
C ASP A 241 -6.46 11.44 2.65
N GLY A 242 -5.92 10.25 2.97
CA GLY A 242 -4.50 9.99 3.25
C GLY A 242 -3.73 9.38 2.08
N VAL A 243 -2.80 8.47 2.37
CA VAL A 243 -1.99 7.76 1.36
C VAL A 243 -2.42 6.29 1.28
N ILE A 244 -2.69 5.82 0.06
CA ILE A 244 -2.74 4.39 -0.26
C ILE A 244 -1.57 4.09 -1.18
N ASP A 245 -0.64 3.21 -0.78
CA ASP A 245 0.57 2.93 -1.54
C ASP A 245 0.75 1.44 -1.85
N ALA A 246 0.69 1.09 -3.12
CA ALA A 246 1.11 -0.21 -3.60
C ALA A 246 2.65 -0.30 -3.50
N ARG A 247 3.16 -0.97 -2.46
CA ARG A 247 4.60 -1.12 -2.18
C ARG A 247 5.06 -2.56 -2.30
N GLY A 248 6.32 -2.74 -2.72
CA GLY A 248 6.93 -4.06 -2.85
C GLY A 248 6.56 -4.75 -4.16
N ARG A 249 6.72 -6.07 -4.25
CA ARG A 249 6.51 -6.83 -5.51
C ARG A 249 5.09 -7.37 -5.67
N GLY A 250 4.32 -7.43 -4.58
CA GLY A 250 2.96 -7.93 -4.60
C GLY A 250 2.00 -6.95 -5.27
N LEU A 251 0.88 -7.50 -5.77
CA LEU A 251 -0.18 -6.69 -6.37
C LEU A 251 -1.12 -6.20 -5.27
N LEU A 252 -1.31 -4.88 -5.17
CA LEU A 252 -2.43 -4.28 -4.45
C LEU A 252 -3.59 -4.05 -5.41
N THR A 253 -4.70 -4.76 -5.20
CA THR A 253 -5.94 -4.57 -5.98
C THR A 253 -6.97 -3.81 -5.16
N ILE A 254 -7.53 -2.74 -5.72
CA ILE A 254 -8.64 -1.98 -5.15
C ILE A 254 -9.88 -2.21 -5.99
N ASP A 255 -10.84 -2.96 -5.46
CA ASP A 255 -12.11 -3.26 -6.08
C ASP A 255 -13.30 -3.07 -5.11
N THR A 256 -13.80 -1.84 -5.03
CA THR A 256 -15.01 -1.46 -4.29
C THR A 256 -16.33 -1.86 -4.99
N GLY A 257 -16.27 -2.47 -6.17
CA GLY A 257 -17.43 -2.81 -7.01
C GLY A 257 -17.96 -1.62 -7.83
N GLY A 258 -19.27 -1.60 -8.09
CA GLY A 258 -19.92 -0.65 -8.99
C GLY A 258 -20.08 0.77 -8.45
N ARG A 259 -19.88 0.97 -7.14
CA ARG A 259 -19.87 2.31 -6.54
C ARG A 259 -18.49 2.93 -6.69
N ALA A 260 -18.43 4.19 -7.11
CA ALA A 260 -17.16 4.90 -7.19
C ALA A 260 -16.55 5.12 -5.80
N MET A 261 -15.26 4.81 -5.67
CA MET A 261 -14.46 5.27 -4.53
C MET A 261 -14.17 6.76 -4.66
N VAL A 262 -13.80 7.39 -3.55
CA VAL A 262 -13.40 8.81 -3.52
C VAL A 262 -11.93 8.88 -3.11
N ASN A 263 -11.12 9.58 -3.91
CA ASN A 263 -9.74 9.90 -3.59
C ASN A 263 -9.57 11.41 -3.45
N ASN A 264 -9.35 11.89 -2.23
CA ASN A 264 -8.94 13.26 -1.90
C ASN A 264 -7.46 13.35 -1.52
N GLY A 265 -6.82 12.21 -1.21
CA GLY A 265 -5.40 12.11 -0.86
C GLY A 265 -4.55 11.59 -2.02
N ILE A 266 -3.59 10.71 -1.71
CA ILE A 266 -2.69 10.10 -2.70
C ILE A 266 -3.02 8.62 -2.81
N ILE A 267 -3.16 8.11 -4.03
CA ILE A 267 -3.05 6.68 -4.33
C ILE A 267 -1.84 6.51 -5.23
N GLU A 268 -0.85 5.75 -4.77
CA GLU A 268 0.43 5.63 -5.46
C GLU A 268 0.91 4.19 -5.61
N ALA A 269 1.80 3.97 -6.57
CA ALA A 269 2.63 2.78 -6.67
C ALA A 269 4.11 3.19 -6.63
N THR A 270 4.81 2.84 -5.55
CA THR A 270 6.21 3.22 -5.35
C THR A 270 7.18 2.09 -5.68
N ASP A 271 8.39 2.45 -6.12
CA ASP A 271 9.50 1.54 -6.43
C ASP A 271 9.16 0.47 -7.49
N ARG A 272 8.93 -0.78 -7.07
CA ARG A 272 8.50 -1.89 -7.95
C ARG A 272 7.05 -2.32 -7.64
N GLY A 273 6.33 -1.45 -6.95
CA GLY A 273 4.94 -1.56 -6.57
C GLY A 273 4.05 -1.84 -7.76
N ARG A 274 3.04 -2.67 -7.57
CA ARG A 274 1.99 -2.91 -8.56
C ARG A 274 0.65 -2.60 -7.93
N GLY A 275 0.10 -1.45 -8.30
CA GLY A 275 -1.24 -1.02 -7.92
C GLY A 275 -2.22 -1.26 -9.05
N LYS A 276 -3.41 -1.76 -8.73
CA LYS A 276 -4.48 -1.98 -9.69
C LYS A 276 -5.82 -1.58 -9.12
N ILE A 277 -6.51 -0.64 -9.76
CA ILE A 277 -7.83 -0.16 -9.35
C ILE A 277 -8.86 -0.65 -10.36
N GLU A 278 -9.73 -1.56 -9.91
CA GLU A 278 -10.83 -2.13 -10.70
C GLU A 278 -12.15 -1.34 -10.54
N SER A 279 -12.12 -0.27 -9.75
CA SER A 279 -13.29 0.55 -9.43
C SER A 279 -13.27 1.90 -10.12
N ARG A 280 -14.47 2.48 -10.32
CA ARG A 280 -14.59 3.87 -10.77
C ARG A 280 -13.99 4.78 -9.70
N VAL A 281 -13.23 5.79 -10.10
CA VAL A 281 -12.55 6.70 -9.16
C VAL A 281 -13.11 8.11 -9.30
N ARG A 282 -13.68 8.65 -8.22
CA ARG A 282 -13.89 10.09 -8.09
C ARG A 282 -12.62 10.69 -7.50
N ASN A 283 -11.72 11.16 -8.35
CA ASN A 283 -10.42 11.69 -7.98
C ASN A 283 -10.47 13.21 -7.81
N PHE A 284 -10.20 13.67 -6.59
CA PHE A 284 -9.96 15.05 -6.18
C PHE A 284 -8.52 15.25 -5.66
N GLY A 285 -7.79 14.15 -5.40
CA GLY A 285 -6.40 14.15 -5.00
C GLY A 285 -5.48 13.74 -6.15
N VAL A 286 -4.46 12.92 -5.83
CA VAL A 286 -3.42 12.50 -6.78
C VAL A 286 -3.44 11.00 -7.00
N LEU A 287 -3.38 10.59 -8.27
CA LEU A 287 -3.01 9.24 -8.68
C LEU A 287 -1.54 9.26 -9.14
N LYS A 288 -0.66 8.48 -8.50
CA LYS A 288 0.79 8.59 -8.72
C LYS A 288 1.45 7.26 -9.11
N ALA A 289 2.27 7.29 -10.16
CA ALA A 289 3.32 6.29 -10.37
C ALA A 289 4.64 6.89 -9.88
N ALA A 290 5.31 6.22 -8.94
CA ALA A 290 6.56 6.68 -8.31
C ALA A 290 7.64 5.60 -8.44
N GLY A 291 7.94 5.24 -9.68
CA GLY A 291 8.78 4.10 -10.05
C GLY A 291 8.00 2.82 -10.31
N GLY A 292 6.86 2.62 -9.62
CA GLY A 292 5.99 1.45 -9.77
C GLY A 292 4.91 1.60 -10.85
N ASP A 293 4.12 0.56 -11.03
CA ASP A 293 3.01 0.52 -11.99
C ASP A 293 1.67 0.71 -11.27
N LEU A 294 0.91 1.73 -11.65
CA LEU A 294 -0.47 1.95 -11.21
C LEU A 294 -1.42 1.85 -12.41
N LEU A 295 -2.28 0.83 -12.42
CA LEU A 295 -3.31 0.62 -13.42
C LEU A 295 -4.69 0.99 -12.87
N VAL A 296 -5.45 1.80 -13.60
CA VAL A 296 -6.84 2.16 -13.27
C VAL A 296 -7.76 1.74 -14.41
N ASN A 297 -8.52 0.66 -14.21
CA ASN A 297 -9.28 -0.01 -15.27
C ASN A 297 -10.65 0.61 -15.57
N ARG A 298 -11.20 1.40 -14.64
CA ARG A 298 -12.53 2.00 -14.78
C ARG A 298 -12.46 3.53 -14.81
N PRO A 299 -13.51 4.22 -15.28
CA PRO A 299 -13.48 5.66 -15.47
C PRO A 299 -13.04 6.44 -14.22
N VAL A 300 -12.19 7.43 -14.45
CA VAL A 300 -11.75 8.41 -13.46
C VAL A 300 -12.38 9.76 -13.78
N PHE A 301 -12.92 10.43 -12.77
CA PHE A 301 -13.57 11.73 -12.91
C PHE A 301 -13.38 12.58 -11.65
N GLY A 302 -13.63 13.89 -11.73
CA GLY A 302 -13.38 14.84 -10.65
C GLY A 302 -12.29 15.84 -11.03
N THR A 303 -11.77 16.59 -10.07
CA THR A 303 -10.82 17.71 -10.28
C THR A 303 -9.42 17.44 -9.74
N GLY A 304 -9.08 16.17 -9.48
CA GLY A 304 -7.73 15.76 -9.09
C GLY A 304 -6.75 15.75 -10.25
N SER A 305 -5.57 15.18 -10.02
CA SER A 305 -4.50 15.08 -11.01
C SER A 305 -3.80 13.72 -10.99
N ALA A 306 -2.94 13.52 -11.99
CA ALA A 306 -2.04 12.39 -12.11
C ALA A 306 -0.57 12.86 -12.09
N VAL A 307 0.30 12.09 -11.43
CA VAL A 307 1.74 12.38 -11.36
C VAL A 307 2.54 11.13 -11.73
N ILE A 308 3.57 11.30 -12.56
CA ILE A 308 4.48 10.22 -12.97
C ILE A 308 5.91 10.63 -12.61
N ASP A 309 6.46 9.92 -11.65
CA ASP A 309 7.79 10.11 -11.06
C ASP A 309 8.63 8.85 -11.30
N GLY A 310 8.48 8.27 -12.50
CA GLY A 310 8.95 6.93 -12.87
C GLY A 310 7.82 5.88 -12.90
N GLY A 311 8.10 4.74 -13.53
CA GLY A 311 7.15 3.64 -13.67
C GLY A 311 6.05 3.91 -14.70
N THR A 312 4.91 3.22 -14.56
CA THR A 312 3.77 3.32 -15.50
C THR A 312 2.52 3.77 -14.77
N LEU A 313 1.86 4.82 -15.28
CA LEU A 313 0.49 5.14 -14.91
C LEU A 313 -0.43 4.85 -16.09
N ALA A 314 -1.29 3.84 -15.94
CA ALA A 314 -2.12 3.32 -17.01
C ALA A 314 -3.61 3.52 -16.72
N PHE A 315 -4.36 4.04 -17.70
CA PHE A 315 -5.80 4.20 -17.64
C PHE A 315 -6.48 3.33 -18.69
N GLY A 316 -7.15 2.27 -18.24
CA GLY A 316 -7.89 1.32 -19.07
C GLY A 316 -9.27 1.83 -19.53
N SER A 317 -9.63 3.07 -19.19
CA SER A 317 -10.92 3.68 -19.52
C SER A 317 -10.79 5.21 -19.59
N THR A 318 -11.91 5.93 -19.65
CA THR A 318 -11.92 7.39 -19.74
C THR A 318 -11.21 8.04 -18.55
N PHE A 319 -10.26 8.92 -18.87
CA PHE A 319 -9.50 9.77 -17.96
C PHE A 319 -9.24 11.09 -18.69
N SER A 320 -9.42 12.22 -18.01
CA SER A 320 -9.26 13.57 -18.62
C SER A 320 -8.71 14.59 -17.62
N GLN A 321 -7.95 14.14 -16.61
CA GLN A 321 -7.30 15.04 -15.65
C GLN A 321 -5.87 15.36 -16.09
N ASP A 322 -5.32 16.45 -15.55
CA ASP A 322 -3.95 16.86 -15.84
C ASP A 322 -2.94 15.81 -15.36
N VAL A 323 -1.90 15.60 -16.15
CA VAL A 323 -0.77 14.71 -15.88
C VAL A 323 0.51 15.54 -15.80
N ALA A 324 1.31 15.28 -14.77
CA ALA A 324 2.65 15.83 -14.65
C ALA A 324 3.69 14.71 -14.59
N PHE A 325 4.64 14.72 -15.53
CA PHE A 325 5.88 13.99 -15.39
C PHE A 325 6.84 14.81 -14.51
N THR A 326 7.22 14.26 -13.36
CA THR A 326 8.16 14.90 -12.42
C THR A 326 9.50 14.17 -12.36
N GLY A 327 9.52 12.90 -12.77
CA GLY A 327 10.73 12.09 -12.87
C GLY A 327 11.40 12.23 -14.23
N SER A 328 12.66 11.80 -14.34
CA SER A 328 13.39 11.79 -15.62
C SER A 328 12.92 10.71 -16.59
N ALA A 329 12.06 9.80 -16.13
CA ALA A 329 11.48 8.74 -16.94
C ALA A 329 10.05 8.40 -16.49
N GLY A 330 9.34 7.63 -17.30
CA GLY A 330 8.02 7.09 -16.97
C GLY A 330 7.09 7.00 -18.18
N VAL A 331 5.98 6.30 -18.00
CA VAL A 331 5.02 6.03 -19.07
C VAL A 331 3.62 6.47 -18.65
N LEU A 332 2.98 7.29 -19.47
CA LEU A 332 1.54 7.49 -19.41
C LEU A 332 0.89 6.59 -20.46
N LYS A 333 0.05 5.65 -20.02
CA LYS A 333 -0.65 4.72 -20.91
C LYS A 333 -2.16 5.02 -20.92
N LEU A 334 -2.72 5.25 -22.10
CA LEU A 334 -4.12 5.64 -22.29
C LEU A 334 -4.83 4.64 -23.20
N ALA A 335 -5.92 4.05 -22.71
CA ALA A 335 -6.80 3.20 -23.50
C ALA A 335 -7.78 3.96 -24.40
N ARG A 336 -8.00 5.26 -24.12
CA ARG A 336 -8.93 6.14 -24.83
C ARG A 336 -8.30 7.52 -25.00
N SER A 337 -7.20 7.58 -25.73
CA SER A 337 -6.44 8.82 -25.94
C SER A 337 -7.21 9.86 -26.74
N GLN A 338 -8.15 9.45 -27.59
CA GLN A 338 -9.03 10.34 -28.36
C GLN A 338 -9.95 11.20 -27.48
N ASP A 339 -10.29 10.73 -26.27
CA ASP A 339 -11.15 11.43 -25.31
C ASP A 339 -10.34 12.19 -24.24
N TYR A 340 -9.01 12.13 -24.29
CA TYR A 340 -8.17 12.77 -23.31
C TYR A 340 -8.21 14.30 -23.48
N ALA A 341 -8.68 15.00 -22.46
CA ALA A 341 -8.82 16.46 -22.48
C ALA A 341 -7.97 17.17 -21.41
N GLY A 342 -7.17 16.41 -20.65
CA GLY A 342 -6.23 16.97 -19.69
C GLY A 342 -4.98 17.52 -20.39
N THR A 343 -4.15 18.23 -19.63
CA THR A 343 -2.82 18.66 -20.09
C THR A 343 -1.74 17.73 -19.57
N VAL A 344 -0.69 17.54 -20.38
CA VAL A 344 0.52 16.82 -19.99
C VAL A 344 1.65 17.84 -19.82
N SER A 345 2.27 17.85 -18.65
CA SER A 345 3.43 18.70 -18.34
C SER A 345 4.65 17.85 -18.01
N GLY A 346 5.85 18.42 -18.21
CA GLY A 346 7.11 17.76 -17.88
C GLY A 346 7.50 16.60 -18.80
N PHE A 347 6.83 16.45 -19.96
CA PHE A 347 7.24 15.45 -20.95
C PHE A 347 8.70 15.70 -21.37
N SER A 348 9.46 14.62 -21.51
CA SER A 348 10.89 14.69 -21.78
C SER A 348 11.19 15.39 -23.11
N LYS A 349 12.42 15.88 -23.20
CA LYS A 349 13.03 16.43 -24.43
C LYS A 349 14.33 15.68 -24.78
N THR A 350 14.56 14.56 -24.09
CA THR A 350 15.70 13.67 -24.24
C THR A 350 15.30 12.19 -24.27
N GLY A 351 14.02 11.87 -24.49
CA GLY A 351 13.51 10.49 -24.65
C GLY A 351 13.32 9.68 -23.37
N GLY A 352 13.25 10.32 -22.21
CA GLY A 352 13.09 9.62 -20.93
C GLY A 352 11.66 9.17 -20.64
N THR A 353 10.66 9.90 -21.14
CA THR A 353 9.23 9.65 -20.90
C THR A 353 8.54 9.17 -22.18
N SER A 354 7.47 8.41 -22.05
CA SER A 354 6.66 8.01 -23.21
C SER A 354 5.16 8.12 -22.99
N LEU A 355 4.45 8.28 -24.11
CA LEU A 355 3.00 8.14 -24.19
C LEU A 355 2.69 6.83 -24.92
N ASP A 356 1.91 5.96 -24.30
CA ASP A 356 1.45 4.70 -24.88
C ASP A 356 -0.06 4.82 -25.14
N LEU A 357 -0.44 4.98 -26.40
CA LEU A 357 -1.81 5.20 -26.86
C LEU A 357 -2.35 3.92 -27.47
N LEU A 358 -3.21 3.21 -26.74
CA LEU A 358 -3.69 1.88 -27.16
C LEU A 358 -4.75 1.93 -28.26
N ASP A 359 -5.41 3.07 -28.44
CA ASP A 359 -6.52 3.26 -29.37
C ASP A 359 -6.13 3.94 -30.69
N ILE A 360 -4.84 4.17 -30.91
CA ILE A 360 -4.28 4.68 -32.17
C ILE A 360 -3.31 3.64 -32.73
N GLY A 361 -3.58 3.13 -33.93
CA GLY A 361 -2.74 2.10 -34.56
C GLY A 361 -1.42 2.66 -35.10
N PHE A 362 -0.30 2.00 -34.82
CA PHE A 362 0.99 2.45 -35.37
C PHE A 362 1.03 2.37 -36.91
N THR A 363 1.40 3.48 -37.55
CA THR A 363 1.53 3.60 -39.01
C THR A 363 2.96 3.93 -39.49
N GLY A 364 3.78 4.57 -38.65
CA GLY A 364 5.18 4.85 -38.97
C GLY A 364 5.84 5.84 -38.03
N ALA A 365 7.17 5.99 -38.11
CA ALA A 365 7.93 6.78 -37.13
C ALA A 365 7.55 8.27 -37.05
N GLY A 366 7.02 8.85 -38.15
CA GLY A 366 6.58 10.25 -38.25
C GLY A 366 5.09 10.48 -38.00
N GLU A 367 4.41 9.53 -37.36
CA GLU A 367 2.96 9.57 -37.10
C GLU A 367 2.53 10.68 -36.12
N ALA A 368 3.45 11.16 -35.28
CA ALA A 368 3.20 12.22 -34.31
C ALA A 368 3.70 13.58 -34.80
N SER A 369 2.85 14.60 -34.68
CA SER A 369 3.16 15.97 -35.08
C SER A 369 2.80 16.96 -33.98
N PHE A 370 3.69 17.92 -33.69
CA PHE A 370 3.48 18.95 -32.69
C PHE A 370 3.23 20.31 -33.33
N SER A 371 2.24 21.05 -32.81
CA SER A 371 1.98 22.44 -33.15
C SER A 371 1.74 23.26 -31.90
N GLY A 372 2.45 24.37 -31.74
CA GLY A 372 2.40 25.16 -30.52
C GLY A 372 3.30 26.40 -30.53
N ASN A 373 3.55 26.92 -29.35
CA ASN A 373 4.47 28.01 -29.06
C ASN A 373 5.51 27.55 -28.01
N HIS A 374 6.35 28.47 -27.53
CA HIS A 374 7.39 28.19 -26.53
C HIS A 374 6.85 27.89 -25.11
N ASN A 375 5.53 27.89 -24.90
CA ASN A 375 4.89 27.66 -23.61
C ASN A 375 3.98 26.42 -23.61
N SER A 376 3.33 26.11 -24.73
CA SER A 376 2.42 24.97 -24.87
C SER A 376 2.10 24.66 -26.33
N GLY A 377 1.48 23.51 -26.57
CA GLY A 377 0.96 23.12 -27.88
C GLY A 377 0.15 21.83 -27.83
N VAL A 378 -0.19 21.32 -29.01
CA VAL A 378 -0.91 20.07 -29.18
C VAL A 378 -0.05 19.10 -29.96
N LEU A 379 0.19 17.92 -29.38
CA LEU A 379 0.73 16.76 -30.05
C LEU A 379 -0.44 15.98 -30.67
N THR A 380 -0.45 15.88 -31.99
CA THR A 380 -1.45 15.13 -32.75
C THR A 380 -0.85 13.81 -33.21
N VAL A 381 -1.52 12.70 -32.88
CA VAL A 381 -1.13 11.33 -33.27
C VAL A 381 -2.33 10.70 -33.97
N THR A 382 -2.15 10.17 -35.17
CA THR A 382 -3.26 9.62 -35.96
C THR A 382 -2.85 8.44 -36.83
N ASP A 383 -3.71 7.43 -36.89
CA ASP A 383 -3.59 6.28 -37.79
C ASP A 383 -4.40 6.47 -39.10
N GLY A 384 -4.94 7.67 -39.30
CA GLY A 384 -5.85 8.03 -40.40
C GLY A 384 -7.34 7.71 -40.12
N THR A 385 -7.64 6.89 -39.12
CA THR A 385 -9.00 6.54 -38.67
C THR A 385 -9.31 7.14 -37.29
N HIS A 386 -8.37 7.05 -36.37
CA HIS A 386 -8.39 7.55 -35.01
C HIS A 386 -7.40 8.70 -34.87
N THR A 387 -7.70 9.68 -34.02
CA THR A 387 -6.82 10.84 -33.79
C THR A 387 -6.83 11.25 -32.32
N ALA A 388 -5.65 11.24 -31.70
CA ALA A 388 -5.44 11.78 -30.37
C ALA A 388 -4.88 13.21 -30.45
N HIS A 389 -5.42 14.11 -29.62
CA HIS A 389 -4.92 15.47 -29.45
C HIS A 389 -4.45 15.66 -28.00
N ILE A 390 -3.14 15.53 -27.78
CA ILE A 390 -2.56 15.62 -26.44
C ILE A 390 -2.03 17.03 -26.23
N ALA A 391 -2.66 17.78 -25.33
CA ALA A 391 -2.20 19.11 -24.95
C ALA A 391 -0.91 18.99 -24.11
N LEU A 392 0.19 19.55 -24.61
CA LEU A 392 1.47 19.60 -23.91
C LEU A 392 1.74 21.00 -23.35
N THR A 393 2.21 21.07 -22.11
CA THR A 393 2.74 22.28 -21.48
C THR A 393 4.26 22.21 -21.45
N GLY A 394 4.92 23.25 -21.98
CA GLY A 394 6.37 23.35 -22.17
C GLY A 394 6.76 23.74 -23.59
N ASP A 395 8.03 24.10 -23.77
CA ASP A 395 8.60 24.39 -25.09
C ASP A 395 8.98 23.10 -25.83
N TYR A 396 8.17 22.68 -26.79
CA TYR A 396 8.48 21.52 -27.66
C TYR A 396 8.76 21.96 -29.10
N ILE A 397 9.05 23.24 -29.35
CA ILE A 397 9.48 23.70 -30.67
C ILE A 397 10.83 23.06 -31.00
N GLY A 398 10.92 22.44 -32.18
CA GLY A 398 12.13 21.75 -32.63
C GLY A 398 12.35 20.35 -32.02
N VAL A 399 11.46 19.89 -31.14
CA VAL A 399 11.47 18.51 -30.64
C VAL A 399 10.89 17.59 -31.71
N THR A 400 11.56 16.46 -31.97
CA THR A 400 11.05 15.42 -32.87
C THR A 400 10.40 14.33 -32.04
N PHE A 401 9.11 14.07 -32.30
CA PHE A 401 8.39 12.95 -31.71
C PHE A 401 8.51 11.74 -32.63
N VAL A 402 8.91 10.61 -32.06
CA VAL A 402 9.11 9.35 -32.77
C VAL A 402 8.07 8.35 -32.29
N ALA A 403 7.26 7.87 -33.22
CA ALA A 403 6.31 6.80 -32.99
C ALA A 403 6.96 5.43 -33.21
N SER A 404 6.47 4.44 -32.46
CA SER A 404 6.87 3.04 -32.57
C SER A 404 5.68 2.14 -32.24
N SER A 405 5.65 0.93 -32.81
CA SER A 405 4.63 -0.05 -32.43
C SER A 405 4.81 -0.46 -30.97
N ASP A 406 3.71 -0.53 -30.24
CA ASP A 406 3.68 -1.06 -28.87
C ASP A 406 3.64 -2.60 -28.80
N GLY A 407 3.55 -3.28 -29.95
CA GLY A 407 3.40 -4.74 -30.05
C GLY A 407 2.01 -5.29 -29.71
N HIS A 408 1.05 -4.43 -29.38
CA HIS A 408 -0.31 -4.79 -28.95
C HIS A 408 -1.41 -4.12 -29.80
N GLY A 409 -1.02 -3.39 -30.85
CA GLY A 409 -1.93 -2.74 -31.79
C GLY A 409 -2.09 -1.23 -31.56
N GLY A 410 -1.44 -0.68 -30.54
CA GLY A 410 -1.33 0.74 -30.27
C GLY A 410 -0.01 1.34 -30.75
N VAL A 411 0.23 2.57 -30.30
CA VAL A 411 1.43 3.35 -30.63
C VAL A 411 2.10 3.90 -29.38
N ASN A 412 3.42 3.76 -29.30
CA ASN A 412 4.24 4.38 -28.27
C ASN A 412 5.00 5.58 -28.87
N ILE A 413 4.85 6.74 -28.23
CA ILE A 413 5.48 8.00 -28.60
C ILE A 413 6.55 8.36 -27.58
N VAL A 414 7.76 8.58 -28.09
CA VAL A 414 8.86 9.18 -27.34
C VAL A 414 9.29 10.46 -28.03
N ASP A 415 9.79 11.43 -27.28
CA ASP A 415 10.57 12.48 -27.89
C ASP A 415 11.99 11.95 -28.18
N THR A 416 12.62 12.48 -29.21
CA THR A 416 14.07 12.36 -29.36
C THR A 416 14.59 13.76 -29.65
N SER A 417 15.66 14.14 -28.95
CA SER A 417 16.56 15.11 -29.55
C SER A 417 17.16 14.40 -30.75
N ALA A 418 16.86 14.85 -31.98
CA ALA A 418 17.71 14.49 -33.10
C ALA A 418 19.16 14.79 -32.67
N PRO A 419 20.10 13.83 -32.70
CA PRO A 419 21.50 14.22 -32.75
C PRO A 419 21.60 15.14 -33.95
N ALA A 420 22.17 16.34 -33.79
CA ALA A 420 22.61 17.10 -34.95
C ALA A 420 23.42 16.11 -35.79
N LEU A 421 22.92 15.77 -36.99
CA LEU A 421 23.68 14.95 -37.92
C LEU A 421 24.99 15.70 -38.11
N ALA A 422 26.07 15.23 -37.48
CA ALA A 422 27.39 15.65 -37.90
C ALA A 422 27.43 15.39 -39.40
N PRO A 423 27.75 16.40 -40.25
CA PRO A 423 27.80 16.18 -41.67
C PRO A 423 28.68 14.95 -41.90
N ALA A 424 28.21 14.00 -42.72
CA ALA A 424 28.95 12.80 -43.04
C ALA A 424 30.41 13.19 -43.24
N HIS A 425 31.28 12.72 -42.35
CA HIS A 425 32.65 13.19 -42.23
C HIS A 425 33.25 13.22 -43.65
N ALA A 426 33.81 14.37 -44.06
CA ALA A 426 34.41 14.57 -45.38
C ALA A 426 35.44 13.49 -45.77
N LEU A 427 35.86 12.65 -44.82
CA LEU A 427 36.62 11.42 -45.02
C LEU A 427 35.92 10.40 -45.94
N ILE A 428 34.60 10.20 -45.86
CA ILE A 428 33.88 9.23 -46.72
C ILE A 428 33.80 9.74 -48.16
N ALA A 429 33.57 11.05 -48.34
CA ALA A 429 33.61 11.68 -49.66
C ALA A 429 35.03 11.69 -50.26
N ALA A 430 36.08 11.84 -49.44
CA ALA A 430 37.47 11.77 -49.86
C ALA A 430 37.90 10.34 -50.26
N MET A 431 37.39 9.31 -49.59
CA MET A 431 37.66 7.91 -49.95
C MET A 431 36.95 7.48 -51.24
N ALA A 432 35.76 8.03 -51.53
CA ALA A 432 35.06 7.79 -52.80
C ALA A 432 35.71 8.49 -54.01
N ALA A 433 36.59 9.47 -53.79
CA ALA A 433 37.26 10.25 -54.84
C ALA A 433 38.70 9.79 -55.15
N MET A 434 39.22 8.75 -54.49
CA MET A 434 40.55 8.20 -54.82
C MET A 434 40.49 7.36 -56.11
N PRO A 435 41.26 7.70 -57.16
CA PRO A 435 41.39 6.84 -58.33
C PRO A 435 42.21 5.59 -57.97
N ALA A 436 41.83 4.44 -58.50
CA ALA A 436 42.54 3.18 -58.33
C ALA A 436 44.00 3.31 -58.84
N ALA A 437 44.96 3.28 -57.91
CA ALA A 437 46.37 3.14 -58.27
C ALA A 437 46.61 1.69 -58.73
N GLY A 438 47.11 1.58 -59.97
CA GLY A 438 47.37 0.31 -60.63
C GLY A 438 48.39 -0.59 -59.92
N GLY A 439 48.24 -1.88 -60.20
CA GLY A 439 48.96 -3.04 -59.70
C GLY A 439 50.40 -2.85 -59.22
N ALA A 440 50.67 -3.41 -58.04
CA ALA A 440 51.92 -4.07 -57.73
C ALA A 440 51.65 -5.31 -56.87
N THR A 441 52.29 -6.40 -57.26
CA THR A 441 52.16 -7.79 -56.81
C THR A 441 52.49 -8.01 -55.34
N ALA A 442 51.72 -8.91 -54.70
CA ALA A 442 51.96 -9.41 -53.35
C ALA A 442 53.31 -10.12 -53.21
N THR A 443 54.00 -9.86 -52.09
CA THR A 443 54.94 -10.81 -51.48
C THR A 443 54.63 -10.90 -49.99
N ALA A 444 54.33 -12.11 -49.53
CA ALA A 444 54.11 -12.43 -48.13
C ALA A 444 55.46 -12.48 -47.41
N ALA A 445 55.58 -11.78 -46.29
CA ALA A 445 56.62 -12.02 -45.29
C ALA A 445 55.95 -12.09 -43.92
N ASN A 446 56.12 -13.25 -43.28
CA ASN A 446 55.71 -13.55 -41.92
C ASN A 446 56.33 -12.54 -40.93
N ASP A 447 55.57 -12.14 -39.92
CA ASP A 447 56.16 -11.98 -38.60
C ASP A 447 55.19 -12.39 -37.50
N ALA A 448 55.60 -13.41 -36.77
CA ALA A 448 54.97 -13.91 -35.57
C ALA A 448 55.32 -12.95 -34.43
N HIS A 449 54.35 -12.60 -33.58
CA HIS A 449 54.48 -12.49 -32.12
C HIS A 449 53.13 -12.06 -31.53
N ALA A 450 52.30 -13.05 -31.24
CA ALA A 450 51.15 -12.88 -30.35
C ALA A 450 51.64 -12.78 -28.91
N GLN A 451 51.28 -11.71 -28.21
CA GLN A 451 51.30 -11.65 -26.74
C GLN A 451 50.02 -10.96 -26.24
N PRO A 452 49.23 -11.60 -25.36
CA PRO A 452 48.01 -11.02 -24.79
C PRO A 452 48.31 -10.13 -23.58
N TRP A 453 47.72 -8.94 -23.56
CA TRP A 453 47.79 -7.98 -22.45
C TRP A 453 46.92 -8.43 -21.26
N ARG A 454 47.52 -8.53 -20.06
CA ARG A 454 46.83 -8.72 -18.77
C ARG A 454 46.54 -7.35 -18.11
N PRO A 455 45.43 -7.21 -17.35
CA PRO A 455 45.02 -5.95 -16.74
C PRO A 455 45.82 -5.62 -15.47
N MET A 456 46.16 -4.34 -15.30
CA MET A 456 46.97 -3.82 -14.18
C MET A 456 46.07 -3.36 -13.02
N LEU A 457 46.26 -4.00 -11.86
CA LEU A 457 45.66 -3.68 -10.57
C LEU A 457 46.51 -2.60 -9.88
N ALA A 458 45.89 -1.48 -9.47
CA ALA A 458 46.56 -0.43 -8.71
C ALA A 458 46.26 -0.55 -7.21
N ALA A 459 47.30 -0.63 -6.38
CA ALA A 459 47.23 -0.27 -4.96
C ALA A 459 48.61 0.24 -4.52
N ALA A 460 48.65 1.51 -4.13
CA ALA A 460 49.82 2.18 -3.59
C ALA A 460 49.84 2.06 -2.06
N GLY A 461 51.03 1.89 -1.48
CA GLY A 461 51.25 2.09 -0.06
C GLY A 461 52.60 1.56 0.41
N HIS A 462 53.58 2.46 0.58
CA HIS A 462 54.31 2.69 1.84
C HIS A 462 55.61 3.46 1.56
N ALA A 463 55.72 4.65 2.15
CA ALA A 463 56.97 5.39 2.29
C ALA A 463 57.52 5.13 3.70
N HIS A 464 58.80 4.72 3.77
CA HIS A 464 59.63 4.70 4.97
C HIS A 464 60.65 5.83 4.84
N PHE A 465 60.87 6.61 5.89
CA PHE A 465 62.18 7.20 6.20
C PHE A 465 62.33 7.36 7.71
N ALA A 466 63.47 6.82 8.19
CA ALA A 466 64.16 6.98 9.48
C ALA A 466 63.40 6.62 10.77
#